data_AF-E2C9Q2-F1
#
_entry.id   AF-E2C9Q2-F1
#
_cell.length_a   1.000
_cell.length_b   1.000
_cell.length_c   1.000
_cell.angle_alpha   90.00
_cell.angle_beta   90.00
_cell.angle_gamma   90.00
#
_symmetry.space_group_name_H-M   'P 1'
#
loop_
_entity.id
_entity.type
_entity.pdbx_description
1 polymer ?
#
loop_
_entity_poly.entity_id
_entity_poly.type
_entity_poly.pdbx_seq_one_letter_code
_entity_poly.pdbx_strand_id
1 'polypeptide(L)'
;MKRTVINVQSMDNARFAWAVVAALCPADKHANRQSSYPHYTSILNMHDIEFPMRINQIKKFERLNDISINIHSMEKRYDNAAKKEENVVVPIRLTGQKMEKHVNLLHIPNPQACDNTGHFAWIKNLSRLVSSKLSKKEHKKHICDRSSEKFESHTVDCQKMNDCTIILPNDDNKWLSFTNYCRKEWVLFVVYADLECTLEKTPREEQTSSYAYQCHSVFSIVYYVRCSCDESLSAY
;
A
#
# COMPACT_ATOMS: atom_id res chain seq x y z
N MET A 1 -5.97 -12.66 21.11
CA MET A 1 -6.45 -12.26 19.77
C MET A 1 -7.89 -12.70 19.60
N LYS A 2 -8.86 -11.76 19.57
CA LYS A 2 -10.27 -12.07 19.27
C LYS A 2 -10.30 -12.71 17.86
N ARG A 3 -11.24 -13.63 17.59
CA ARG A 3 -11.38 -14.49 16.38
C ARG A 3 -11.58 -13.73 15.04
N THR A 4 -10.80 -12.68 14.78
CA THR A 4 -10.92 -11.75 13.65
C THR A 4 -9.88 -11.98 12.58
N VAL A 5 -8.75 -12.60 12.94
CA VAL A 5 -7.67 -12.99 12.03
C VAL A 5 -7.48 -14.49 12.16
N ILE A 6 -7.44 -15.18 11.02
CA ILE A 6 -7.22 -16.62 10.92
C ILE A 6 -5.86 -16.83 10.27
N ASN A 7 -4.93 -17.37 11.06
CA ASN A 7 -3.63 -17.82 10.58
C ASN A 7 -3.69 -19.32 10.36
N VAL A 8 -3.76 -19.76 9.11
CA VAL A 8 -3.68 -21.18 8.75
C VAL A 8 -2.22 -21.61 8.89
N GLN A 9 -1.95 -22.49 9.84
CA GLN A 9 -0.61 -22.97 10.12
C GLN A 9 -0.16 -23.92 9.02
N SER A 10 0.81 -23.47 8.23
CA SER A 10 1.43 -24.25 7.17
C SER A 10 2.95 -24.36 7.36
N MET A 11 3.47 -25.57 7.13
CA MET A 11 4.90 -25.85 6.99
C MET A 11 5.43 -25.52 5.58
N ASP A 12 4.55 -25.31 4.60
CA ASP A 12 4.89 -24.91 3.24
C ASP A 12 5.08 -23.39 3.09
N ASN A 13 5.64 -22.98 1.95
CA ASN A 13 5.78 -21.56 1.58
C ASN A 13 4.50 -20.97 0.96
N ALA A 14 3.39 -21.72 0.92
CA ALA A 14 2.13 -21.35 0.28
C ALA A 14 1.13 -20.68 1.23
N ARG A 15 1.61 -20.00 2.28
CA ARG A 15 0.78 -19.34 3.31
C ARG A 15 -0.22 -18.34 2.73
N PHE A 16 0.15 -17.65 1.65
CA PHE A 16 -0.75 -16.77 0.92
C PHE A 16 -1.97 -17.52 0.36
N ALA A 17 -1.74 -18.63 -0.35
CA ALA A 17 -2.82 -19.40 -0.95
C ALA A 17 -3.74 -20.00 0.13
N TRP A 18 -3.16 -20.52 1.21
CA TRP A 18 -3.95 -21.01 2.36
C TRP A 18 -4.80 -19.92 3.01
N ALA A 19 -4.29 -18.68 3.11
CA ALA A 19 -5.08 -17.56 3.63
C ALA A 19 -6.24 -17.18 2.70
N VAL A 20 -6.03 -17.22 1.38
CA VAL A 20 -7.10 -16.99 0.39
C VAL A 20 -8.14 -18.10 0.44
N VAL A 21 -7.73 -19.36 0.49
CA VAL A 21 -8.64 -20.52 0.65
C VAL A 21 -9.46 -20.40 1.92
N ALA A 22 -8.85 -19.99 3.04
CA ALA A 22 -9.56 -19.80 4.28
C ALA A 22 -10.69 -18.76 4.17
N ALA A 23 -10.49 -17.74 3.32
CA ALA A 23 -11.50 -16.72 3.05
C ALA A 23 -12.63 -17.23 2.13
N LEU A 24 -12.29 -18.02 1.11
CA LEU A 24 -13.26 -18.55 0.14
C LEU A 24 -14.07 -19.72 0.70
N CYS A 25 -13.46 -20.54 1.55
CA CYS A 25 -14.08 -21.71 2.17
C CYS A 25 -13.92 -21.65 3.69
N PRO A 26 -14.65 -20.75 4.40
CA PRO A 26 -14.47 -20.57 5.83
C PRO A 26 -14.82 -21.83 6.63
N ALA A 27 -13.86 -22.30 7.44
CA ALA A 27 -14.11 -23.38 8.38
C ALA A 27 -14.72 -22.87 9.70
N ASP A 28 -15.69 -23.59 10.23
CA ASP A 28 -16.34 -23.26 11.51
C ASP A 28 -15.50 -23.69 12.73
N LYS A 29 -14.84 -24.85 12.62
CA LYS A 29 -14.01 -25.45 13.66
C LYS A 29 -12.58 -25.56 13.18
N HIS A 30 -11.63 -25.35 14.09
CA HIS A 30 -10.19 -25.48 13.83
C HIS A 30 -9.71 -24.75 12.56
N ALA A 31 -10.23 -23.55 12.32
CA ALA A 31 -9.89 -22.71 11.17
C ALA A 31 -8.39 -22.36 11.04
N ASN A 32 -7.58 -22.65 12.06
CA ASN A 32 -6.13 -22.50 12.01
C ASN A 32 -5.40 -23.72 11.41
N ARG A 33 -6.08 -24.84 11.15
CA ARG A 33 -5.48 -26.08 10.63
C ARG A 33 -5.70 -26.20 9.12
N GLN A 34 -4.66 -26.61 8.38
CA GLN A 34 -4.77 -26.87 6.94
C GLN A 34 -5.79 -27.95 6.61
N SER A 35 -5.86 -29.01 7.43
CA SER A 35 -6.81 -30.12 7.23
C SER A 35 -8.27 -29.71 7.31
N SER A 36 -8.58 -28.50 7.80
CA SER A 36 -9.92 -27.94 7.81
C SER A 36 -10.34 -27.39 6.44
N TYR A 37 -9.45 -27.38 5.45
CA TYR A 37 -9.65 -26.77 4.14
C TYR A 37 -9.27 -27.73 3.02
N PRO A 38 -9.94 -27.65 1.85
CA PRO A 38 -9.46 -28.31 0.65
C PRO A 38 -8.08 -27.79 0.25
N HIS A 39 -7.31 -28.61 -0.46
CA HIS A 39 -5.98 -28.20 -0.92
C HIS A 39 -6.08 -27.00 -1.85
N TYR A 40 -5.20 -26.00 -1.68
CA TYR A 40 -5.35 -24.73 -2.39
C TYR A 40 -5.33 -24.84 -3.92
N THR A 41 -4.60 -25.80 -4.48
CA THR A 41 -4.56 -26.04 -5.93
C THR A 41 -5.89 -26.55 -6.52
N SER A 42 -6.79 -27.07 -5.68
CA SER A 42 -8.13 -27.50 -6.13
C SER A 42 -9.11 -26.34 -6.27
N ILE A 43 -8.84 -25.22 -5.60
CA ILE A 43 -9.72 -24.05 -5.55
C ILE A 43 -9.13 -22.89 -6.37
N LEU A 44 -7.80 -22.75 -6.35
CA LEU A 44 -7.08 -21.61 -6.91
C LEU A 44 -6.25 -22.03 -8.12
N ASN A 45 -6.31 -21.21 -9.16
CA ASN A 45 -5.40 -21.27 -10.28
C ASN A 45 -4.06 -20.62 -9.88
N MET A 46 -3.03 -21.46 -9.76
CA MET A 46 -1.66 -21.08 -9.38
C MET A 46 -0.70 -21.04 -10.58
N HIS A 47 -1.21 -21.01 -11.81
CA HIS A 47 -0.38 -21.01 -13.01
C HIS A 47 0.55 -19.77 -13.03
N ASP A 48 1.85 -20.00 -13.24
CA ASP A 48 2.91 -19.00 -13.18
C ASP A 48 2.93 -18.13 -11.91
N ILE A 49 2.49 -18.69 -10.79
CA ILE A 49 2.63 -18.06 -9.48
C ILE A 49 3.74 -18.77 -8.73
N GLU A 50 4.80 -18.03 -8.41
CA GLU A 50 5.92 -18.53 -7.62
C GLU A 50 5.67 -18.29 -6.13
N PHE A 51 6.12 -19.24 -5.31
CA PHE A 51 6.12 -19.10 -3.86
C PHE A 51 7.55 -18.87 -3.34
N PRO A 52 7.73 -18.06 -2.27
CA PRO A 52 6.70 -17.35 -1.51
C PRO A 52 6.08 -16.18 -2.30
N MET A 53 4.78 -15.95 -2.07
CA MET A 53 4.03 -14.94 -2.84
C MET A 53 4.59 -13.52 -2.61
N ARG A 54 5.00 -12.86 -3.70
CA ARG A 54 5.43 -11.45 -3.68
C ARG A 54 4.27 -10.51 -4.00
N ILE A 55 4.30 -9.30 -3.44
CA ILE A 55 3.23 -8.30 -3.60
C ILE A 55 2.97 -7.93 -5.08
N ASN A 56 4.02 -7.91 -5.92
CA ASN A 56 3.93 -7.58 -7.34
C ASN A 56 3.16 -8.63 -8.16
N GLN A 57 3.23 -9.91 -7.79
CA GLN A 57 2.53 -11.01 -8.46
C GLN A 57 1.03 -11.06 -8.12
N ILE A 58 0.58 -10.35 -7.08
CA ILE A 58 -0.81 -10.43 -6.62
C ILE A 58 -1.79 -9.88 -7.67
N LYS A 59 -1.39 -8.88 -8.46
CA LYS A 59 -2.22 -8.40 -9.59
C LYS A 59 -2.45 -9.50 -10.64
N LYS A 60 -1.44 -10.35 -10.88
CA LYS A 60 -1.57 -11.52 -11.77
C LYS A 60 -2.50 -12.56 -11.15
N PHE A 61 -2.31 -12.86 -9.86
CA PHE A 61 -3.15 -13.80 -9.11
C PHE A 61 -4.64 -13.41 -9.12
N GLU A 62 -4.95 -12.13 -8.88
CA GLU A 62 -6.32 -11.59 -8.88
C GLU A 62 -7.01 -11.84 -10.23
N ARG A 63 -6.32 -11.55 -11.34
CA ARG A 63 -6.83 -11.76 -12.70
C ARG A 63 -7.04 -13.23 -13.03
N LEU A 64 -6.14 -14.11 -12.57
CA LEU A 64 -6.23 -15.55 -12.84
C LEU A 64 -7.39 -16.24 -12.11
N ASN A 65 -7.82 -15.70 -10.97
CA ASN A 65 -8.80 -16.34 -10.10
C ASN A 65 -10.14 -15.60 -10.02
N ASP A 66 -10.26 -14.43 -10.67
CA ASP A 66 -11.45 -13.58 -10.61
C ASP A 66 -11.79 -13.17 -9.16
N ILE A 67 -10.77 -12.75 -8.41
CA ILE A 67 -10.83 -12.37 -6.99
C ILE A 67 -10.12 -11.03 -6.83
N SER A 68 -10.59 -10.19 -5.90
CA SER A 68 -9.85 -8.99 -5.52
C SER A 68 -9.35 -9.03 -4.07
N ILE A 69 -8.14 -8.52 -3.84
CA ILE A 69 -7.41 -8.70 -2.59
C ILE A 69 -6.88 -7.37 -2.05
N ASN A 70 -7.23 -7.08 -0.80
CA ASN A 70 -6.57 -6.04 -0.01
C ASN A 70 -5.55 -6.65 0.94
N ILE A 71 -4.47 -5.93 1.19
CA ILE A 71 -3.42 -6.34 2.11
C ILE A 71 -3.20 -5.22 3.10
N HIS A 72 -3.27 -5.59 4.38
CA HIS A 72 -2.99 -4.72 5.51
C HIS A 72 -1.73 -5.20 6.22
N SER A 73 -0.99 -4.29 6.86
CA SER A 73 0.14 -4.62 7.74
C SER A 73 -0.11 -4.05 9.13
N MET A 74 0.59 -4.56 10.13
CA MET A 74 0.67 -3.89 11.42
C MET A 74 1.91 -2.99 11.48
N GLU A 75 1.71 -1.75 11.92
CA GLU A 75 2.76 -0.78 12.18
C GLU A 75 2.70 -0.35 13.63
N LYS A 76 3.85 -0.10 14.25
CA LYS A 76 3.90 0.51 15.58
C LYS A 76 3.77 2.03 15.42
N ARG A 77 2.78 2.63 16.07
CA ARG A 77 2.68 4.08 16.25
C ARG A 77 2.83 4.41 17.71
N TYR A 78 3.62 5.43 18.00
CA TYR A 78 3.70 5.97 19.34
C TYR A 78 2.54 6.96 19.54
N ASP A 79 1.70 6.69 20.53
CA ASP A 79 0.66 7.62 20.95
C ASP A 79 1.25 8.55 22.03
N ASN A 80 1.44 9.82 21.67
CA ASN A 80 1.97 10.85 22.59
C ASN A 80 1.02 11.13 23.76
N ALA A 81 -0.30 11.06 23.54
CA ALA A 81 -1.30 11.32 24.56
C ALA A 81 -1.37 10.19 25.59
N ALA A 82 -1.25 8.94 25.13
CA ALA A 82 -1.22 7.76 26.00
C ALA A 82 0.19 7.36 26.46
N LYS A 83 1.25 8.03 25.96
CA LYS A 83 2.67 7.71 26.16
C LYS A 83 2.98 6.23 25.96
N LYS A 84 2.46 5.63 24.89
CA LYS A 84 2.56 4.17 24.67
C LYS A 84 2.68 3.82 23.18
N GLU A 85 3.45 2.78 22.89
CA GLU A 85 3.44 2.14 21.55
C GLU A 85 2.16 1.33 21.36
N GLU A 86 1.41 1.65 20.30
CA GLU A 86 0.27 0.87 19.85
C GLU A 86 0.53 0.30 18.45
N ASN A 87 0.20 -0.97 18.25
CA ASN A 87 0.17 -1.55 16.91
C ASN A 87 -1.09 -1.04 16.20
N VAL A 88 -0.96 -0.36 15.07
CA VAL A 88 -2.04 0.11 14.20
C VAL A 88 -2.09 -0.77 12.95
N VAL A 89 -3.29 -1.09 12.47
CA VAL A 89 -3.45 -1.84 11.21
C VAL A 89 -3.58 -0.81 10.09
N VAL A 90 -2.69 -0.87 9.11
CA VAL A 90 -2.66 0.06 7.96
C VAL A 90 -2.79 -0.72 6.66
N PRO A 91 -3.48 -0.20 5.64
CA PRO A 91 -3.46 -0.79 4.31
C PRO A 91 -2.06 -0.59 3.68
N ILE A 92 -1.50 -1.66 3.11
CA ILE A 92 -0.26 -1.61 2.32
C ILE A 92 -0.52 -1.81 0.82
N ARG A 93 -1.64 -2.44 0.47
CA ARG A 93 -2.11 -2.59 -0.90
C ARG A 93 -3.63 -2.66 -0.89
N LEU A 94 -4.26 -1.81 -1.68
CA LEU A 94 -5.70 -1.86 -1.92
C LEU A 94 -5.95 -2.22 -3.37
N THR A 95 -6.93 -3.08 -3.61
CA THR A 95 -7.37 -3.39 -4.97
C THR A 95 -8.13 -2.19 -5.56
N GLY A 96 -7.91 -1.91 -6.84
CA GLY A 96 -8.58 -0.81 -7.53
C GLY A 96 -10.09 -0.97 -7.58
N GLN A 97 -10.55 -2.20 -7.84
CA GLN A 97 -11.94 -2.57 -7.99
C GLN A 97 -12.29 -3.74 -7.06
N LYS A 98 -13.31 -3.54 -6.23
CA LYS A 98 -13.84 -4.63 -5.39
C LYS A 98 -14.69 -5.55 -6.26
N MET A 99 -14.34 -6.83 -6.27
CA MET A 99 -15.05 -7.88 -6.98
C MET A 99 -16.02 -8.58 -6.02
N GLU A 100 -16.89 -9.45 -6.55
CA GLU A 100 -17.81 -10.24 -5.72
C GLU A 100 -17.05 -11.09 -4.70
N LYS A 101 -16.02 -11.80 -5.16
CA LYS A 101 -15.06 -12.49 -4.31
C LYS A 101 -13.97 -11.52 -3.88
N HIS A 102 -14.08 -11.03 -2.64
CA HIS A 102 -13.11 -10.09 -2.07
C HIS A 102 -12.47 -10.62 -0.80
N VAL A 103 -11.14 -10.52 -0.69
CA VAL A 103 -10.38 -11.03 0.45
C VAL A 103 -9.52 -9.93 1.07
N ASN A 104 -9.66 -9.73 2.38
CA ASN A 104 -8.79 -8.89 3.18
C ASN A 104 -7.72 -9.76 3.87
N LEU A 105 -6.44 -9.52 3.58
CA LEU A 105 -5.31 -10.24 4.16
C LEU A 105 -4.49 -9.35 5.10
N LEU A 106 -3.92 -9.95 6.13
CA LEU A 106 -2.93 -9.35 7.01
C LEU A 106 -1.56 -9.90 6.64
N HIS A 107 -0.66 -9.02 6.22
CA HIS A 107 0.75 -9.28 6.02
C HIS A 107 1.52 -8.96 7.31
N ILE A 108 2.27 -9.93 7.81
CA ILE A 108 3.16 -9.79 8.95
C ILE A 108 4.58 -9.94 8.40
N PRO A 109 5.30 -8.82 8.19
CA PRO A 109 6.65 -8.87 7.63
C PRO A 109 7.58 -9.63 8.58
N ASN A 110 8.43 -10.49 8.02
CA ASN A 110 9.50 -11.14 8.78
C ASN A 110 10.69 -10.16 8.89
N PRO A 111 11.09 -9.73 10.10
CA PRO A 111 12.19 -8.79 10.29
C PRO A 111 13.54 -9.28 9.75
N GLN A 112 13.71 -10.59 9.58
CA GLN A 112 14.97 -11.22 9.17
C GLN A 112 15.07 -11.45 7.65
N ALA A 113 14.00 -11.24 6.90
CA ALA A 113 13.92 -11.56 5.48
C ALA A 113 13.99 -10.27 4.63
N CYS A 114 14.99 -10.14 3.77
CA CYS A 114 15.24 -8.96 2.94
C CYS A 114 14.24 -8.80 1.78
N ASP A 115 13.41 -9.81 1.53
CA ASP A 115 12.66 -10.08 0.31
C ASP A 115 11.13 -9.95 0.46
N ASN A 116 10.65 -9.18 1.45
CA ASN A 116 9.22 -9.08 1.80
C ASN A 116 8.55 -10.43 2.07
N THR A 117 9.33 -11.47 2.40
CA THR A 117 8.84 -12.81 2.74
C THR A 117 8.23 -12.78 4.14
N GLY A 118 6.99 -12.28 4.22
CA GLY A 118 6.19 -12.24 5.44
C GLY A 118 5.13 -13.33 5.50
N HIS A 119 4.50 -13.44 6.66
CA HIS A 119 3.35 -14.32 6.85
C HIS A 119 2.06 -13.63 6.39
N PHE A 120 1.20 -14.36 5.70
CA PHE A 120 -0.13 -13.93 5.34
C PHE A 120 -1.16 -14.64 6.21
N ALA A 121 -2.13 -13.88 6.72
CA ALA A 121 -3.26 -14.39 7.47
C ALA A 121 -4.56 -13.76 6.96
N TRP A 122 -5.66 -14.50 7.03
CA TRP A 122 -6.96 -13.99 6.58
C TRP A 122 -7.59 -13.09 7.64
N ILE A 123 -8.03 -11.89 7.27
CA ILE A 123 -8.82 -11.00 8.11
C ILE A 123 -10.30 -11.35 7.91
N LYS A 124 -10.84 -12.22 8.77
CA LYS A 124 -12.26 -12.61 8.78
C LYS A 124 -13.20 -11.44 9.07
N ASN A 125 -12.76 -10.48 9.88
CA ASN A 125 -13.57 -9.30 10.18
C ASN A 125 -12.70 -8.06 10.42
N LEU A 126 -12.53 -7.25 9.36
CA LEU A 126 -11.74 -6.02 9.40
C LEU A 126 -12.33 -5.00 10.38
N SER A 127 -13.65 -4.83 10.35
CA SER A 127 -14.32 -3.87 11.25
C SER A 127 -14.01 -4.18 12.71
N ARG A 128 -14.11 -5.43 13.14
CA ARG A 128 -13.82 -5.84 14.53
C ARG A 128 -12.34 -5.75 14.88
N LEU A 129 -11.45 -5.88 13.89
CA LEU A 129 -10.00 -5.73 14.08
C LEU A 129 -9.61 -4.26 14.35
N VAL A 130 -10.29 -3.32 13.70
CA VAL A 130 -9.98 -1.88 13.77
C VAL A 130 -10.89 -1.14 14.77
N SER A 131 -12.12 -1.61 15.00
CA SER A 131 -13.13 -0.90 15.78
C SER A 131 -12.74 -0.65 17.23
N SER A 132 -12.03 -1.60 17.86
CA SER A 132 -11.53 -1.47 19.24
C SER A 132 -10.51 -0.35 19.38
N LYS A 133 -9.89 0.09 18.27
CA LYS A 133 -8.91 1.19 18.25
C LYS A 133 -9.57 2.55 18.03
N LEU A 134 -10.72 2.58 17.33
CA LEU A 134 -11.39 3.83 16.97
C LEU A 134 -12.33 4.39 18.05
N SER A 135 -12.78 3.59 19.02
CA SER A 135 -13.65 4.06 20.11
C SER A 135 -13.80 2.99 21.17
N LYS A 136 -13.95 3.42 22.43
CA LYS A 136 -14.26 2.59 23.58
C LYS A 136 -15.73 2.13 23.62
N LYS A 137 -16.60 2.65 22.74
CA LYS A 137 -18.02 2.29 22.68
C LYS A 137 -18.22 0.91 22.03
N GLU A 138 -19.11 0.10 22.60
CA GLU A 138 -19.34 -1.31 22.23
C GLU A 138 -20.25 -1.52 21.00
N HIS A 139 -20.54 -0.49 20.22
CA HIS A 139 -21.40 -0.62 19.04
C HIS A 139 -20.65 -1.17 17.83
N LYS A 140 -21.33 -2.00 17.02
CA LYS A 140 -20.81 -2.48 15.74
C LYS A 140 -20.54 -1.30 14.83
N LYS A 141 -19.30 -1.19 14.36
CA LYS A 141 -18.93 -0.19 13.36
C LYS A 141 -18.99 -0.82 11.98
N HIS A 142 -19.37 -0.04 10.99
CA HIS A 142 -19.22 -0.38 9.59
C HIS A 142 -18.08 0.50 9.09
N ILE A 143 -16.95 -0.14 8.78
CA ILE A 143 -15.71 0.50 8.32
C ILE A 143 -15.60 0.17 6.84
N CYS A 144 -15.37 1.19 5.99
CA CYS A 144 -15.09 0.96 4.59
C CYS A 144 -13.75 0.23 4.46
N ASP A 145 -13.64 -0.73 3.53
CA ASP A 145 -12.40 -1.50 3.31
C ASP A 145 -11.20 -0.60 2.92
N ARG A 146 -11.48 0.64 2.47
CA ARG A 146 -10.48 1.64 2.05
C ARG A 146 -10.31 2.81 3.04
N SER A 147 -11.32 3.16 3.85
CA SER A 147 -11.20 4.24 4.85
C SER A 147 -12.17 4.08 6.04
N SER A 148 -11.95 4.78 7.14
CA SER A 148 -12.78 4.70 8.36
C SER A 148 -14.17 5.36 8.27
N GLU A 149 -14.61 5.76 7.09
CA GLU A 149 -15.86 6.52 6.92
C GLU A 149 -17.07 5.64 6.59
N LYS A 150 -18.24 6.13 7.01
CA LYS A 150 -19.54 5.45 6.93
C LYS A 150 -20.20 5.69 5.57
N PHE A 151 -21.11 4.79 5.20
CA PHE A 151 -22.14 4.85 4.14
C PHE A 151 -21.83 4.22 2.78
N GLU A 152 -22.88 3.69 2.12
CA GLU A 152 -22.79 3.02 0.81
C GLU A 152 -22.53 4.00 -0.35
N SER A 153 -22.99 5.25 -0.23
CA SER A 153 -22.71 6.33 -1.19
C SER A 153 -21.22 6.65 -1.28
N HIS A 154 -20.48 6.46 -0.18
CA HIS A 154 -19.02 6.63 -0.12
C HIS A 154 -18.28 5.66 -1.03
N THR A 155 -18.84 4.50 -1.38
CA THR A 155 -18.12 3.47 -2.14
C THR A 155 -17.71 3.96 -3.53
N VAL A 156 -18.54 4.77 -4.18
CA VAL A 156 -18.27 5.31 -5.54
C VAL A 156 -17.17 6.36 -5.50
N ASP A 157 -17.19 7.26 -4.53
CA ASP A 157 -16.18 8.31 -4.39
C ASP A 157 -14.86 7.76 -3.84
N CYS A 158 -14.93 6.80 -2.91
CA CYS A 158 -13.78 6.10 -2.34
C CYS A 158 -13.08 5.18 -3.35
N GLN A 159 -13.77 4.70 -4.39
CA GLN A 159 -13.12 4.01 -5.51
C GLN A 159 -12.27 4.95 -6.36
N LYS A 160 -12.66 6.23 -6.48
CA LYS A 160 -11.95 7.25 -7.25
C LYS A 160 -10.81 7.87 -6.47
N MET A 161 -10.96 8.02 -5.16
CA MET A 161 -9.91 8.51 -4.26
C MET A 161 -8.99 7.37 -3.83
N ASN A 162 -8.00 7.07 -4.66
CA ASN A 162 -6.89 6.17 -4.30
C ASN A 162 -5.71 6.94 -3.67
N ASP A 163 -5.97 8.17 -3.24
CA ASP A 163 -4.96 9.08 -2.74
C ASP A 163 -4.64 8.74 -1.28
N CYS A 164 -3.37 8.45 -1.04
CA CYS A 164 -2.81 8.24 0.27
C CYS A 164 -3.29 9.32 1.26
N THR A 165 -3.62 8.94 2.49
CA THR A 165 -3.89 9.92 3.54
C THR A 165 -2.61 10.70 3.82
N ILE A 166 -2.57 11.97 3.41
CA ILE A 166 -1.49 12.90 3.75
C ILE A 166 -1.64 13.26 5.23
N ILE A 167 -0.75 12.74 6.06
CA ILE A 167 -0.65 13.16 7.47
C ILE A 167 0.40 14.26 7.53
N LEU A 168 -0.04 15.49 7.79
CA LEU A 168 0.87 16.60 8.01
C LEU A 168 1.59 16.45 9.36
N PRO A 169 2.89 16.78 9.45
CA PRO A 169 3.60 16.86 10.72
C PRO A 169 2.91 17.85 11.66
N ASN A 170 2.82 17.49 12.94
CA ASN A 170 2.45 18.41 14.01
C ASN A 170 3.66 18.67 14.92
N ASP A 171 3.51 19.54 15.93
CA ASP A 171 4.61 19.91 16.83
C ASP A 171 5.27 18.71 17.51
N ASP A 172 4.51 17.65 17.78
CA ASP A 172 5.01 16.42 18.40
C ASP A 172 5.71 15.47 17.41
N ASN A 173 5.33 15.48 16.13
CA ASN A 173 5.87 14.62 15.06
C ASN A 173 6.55 15.44 13.96
N LYS A 174 7.28 16.49 14.34
CA LYS A 174 7.93 17.43 13.42
C LYS A 174 9.08 16.83 12.60
N TRP A 175 9.67 15.73 13.05
CA TRP A 175 10.81 15.09 12.40
C TRP A 175 10.37 13.85 11.64
N LEU A 176 10.49 13.90 10.31
CA LEU A 176 10.31 12.74 9.45
C LEU A 176 11.63 11.98 9.33
N SER A 177 11.59 10.66 9.49
CA SER A 177 12.75 9.79 9.28
C SER A 177 12.35 8.63 8.37
N PHE A 178 13.26 8.26 7.46
CA PHE A 178 13.11 7.05 6.67
C PHE A 178 13.49 5.85 7.53
N THR A 179 12.56 4.93 7.75
CA THR A 179 12.79 3.72 8.55
C THR A 179 12.90 2.46 7.69
N ASN A 180 12.15 2.42 6.57
CA ASN A 180 12.07 1.26 5.68
C ASN A 180 12.90 1.47 4.41
N TYR A 181 14.22 1.60 4.54
CA TYR A 181 15.14 1.80 3.40
C TYR A 181 15.01 0.71 2.33
N CYS A 182 14.71 -0.53 2.73
CA CYS A 182 14.52 -1.66 1.80
C CYS A 182 13.26 -1.53 0.92
N ARG A 183 12.35 -0.60 1.23
CA ARG A 183 11.12 -0.36 0.47
C ARG A 183 11.23 0.82 -0.50
N LYS A 184 12.43 1.39 -0.66
CA LYS A 184 12.67 2.41 -1.68
C LYS A 184 12.37 1.81 -3.05
N GLU A 185 11.56 2.52 -3.83
CA GLU A 185 11.40 2.20 -5.23
C GLU A 185 12.76 2.43 -5.92
N TRP A 186 13.21 1.43 -6.67
CA TRP A 186 14.46 1.54 -7.42
C TRP A 186 14.23 2.49 -8.59
N VAL A 187 14.79 3.68 -8.50
CA VAL A 187 14.78 4.66 -9.59
C VAL A 187 15.88 4.28 -10.57
N LEU A 188 15.50 3.68 -11.70
CA LEU A 188 16.43 3.14 -12.69
C LEU A 188 17.25 4.25 -13.38
N PHE A 189 16.62 5.40 -13.62
CA PHE A 189 17.23 6.57 -14.26
C PHE A 189 16.86 7.85 -13.52
N VAL A 190 17.84 8.73 -13.34
CA VAL A 190 17.67 10.08 -12.80
C VAL A 190 18.15 11.06 -13.85
N VAL A 191 17.34 12.07 -14.17
CA VAL A 191 17.72 13.14 -15.10
C VAL A 191 17.97 14.41 -14.31
N TYR A 192 19.19 14.91 -14.37
CA TYR A 192 19.57 16.24 -13.90
C TYR A 192 19.53 17.17 -15.10
N ALA A 193 18.84 18.30 -15.02
CA ALA A 193 18.79 19.27 -16.11
C ALA A 193 19.02 20.66 -15.55
N ASP A 194 19.82 21.43 -16.28
CA ASP A 194 20.11 22.83 -16.00
C ASP A 194 19.87 23.67 -17.26
N LEU A 195 19.37 24.89 -17.06
CA LEU A 195 18.93 25.80 -18.11
C LEU A 195 19.56 27.17 -17.89
N GLU A 196 20.36 27.61 -18.85
CA GLU A 196 20.81 28.99 -18.90
C GLU A 196 19.84 29.81 -19.73
N CYS A 197 19.39 30.94 -19.18
CA CYS A 197 18.40 31.80 -19.80
C CYS A 197 18.94 33.21 -19.98
N THR A 198 18.71 33.80 -21.16
CA THR A 198 18.89 35.23 -21.41
C THR A 198 17.63 36.00 -21.05
N LEU A 199 17.79 37.19 -20.47
CA LEU A 199 16.69 38.07 -20.12
C LEU A 199 16.38 39.01 -21.28
N GLU A 200 15.24 38.78 -21.94
CA GLU A 200 14.74 39.65 -22.99
C GLU A 200 13.77 40.67 -22.40
N LYS A 201 13.87 41.94 -22.82
CA LYS A 201 12.93 42.97 -22.37
C LYS A 201 11.59 42.77 -23.05
N THR A 202 10.54 42.67 -22.26
CA THR A 202 9.17 42.61 -22.77
C THR A 202 8.69 44.02 -23.12
N PRO A 203 7.98 44.21 -24.25
CA PRO A 203 7.41 45.51 -24.59
C PRO A 203 6.41 45.94 -23.52
N ARG A 204 6.47 47.21 -23.15
CA ARG A 204 5.57 47.79 -22.15
C ARG A 204 4.20 48.01 -22.76
N GLU A 205 3.20 47.30 -22.27
CA GLU A 205 1.80 47.61 -22.59
C GLU A 205 1.36 48.82 -21.75
N GLU A 206 0.94 49.90 -22.41
CA GLU A 206 0.60 51.18 -21.76
C GLU A 206 -0.66 51.10 -20.88
N GLN A 207 -1.43 50.01 -20.94
CA GLN A 207 -2.75 49.87 -20.32
C GLN A 207 -2.75 49.18 -18.95
N THR A 208 -1.62 48.67 -18.45
CA THR A 208 -1.54 47.98 -17.15
C THR A 208 -0.60 48.68 -16.16
N SER A 209 -1.01 48.72 -14.88
CA SER A 209 -0.21 49.29 -13.78
C SER A 209 0.98 48.43 -13.38
N SER A 210 0.95 47.14 -13.72
CA SER A 210 2.08 46.21 -13.61
C SER A 210 2.27 45.45 -14.93
N TYR A 211 3.52 45.23 -15.31
CA TYR A 211 3.88 44.42 -16.48
C TYR A 211 5.18 43.66 -16.20
N ALA A 212 5.35 42.52 -16.86
CA ALA A 212 6.59 41.75 -16.79
C ALA A 212 7.70 42.53 -17.51
N TYR A 213 8.70 43.00 -16.77
CA TYR A 213 9.80 43.80 -17.34
C TYR A 213 10.75 42.96 -18.21
N GLN A 214 10.93 41.68 -17.88
CA GLN A 214 11.80 40.75 -18.59
C GLN A 214 11.14 39.37 -18.72
N CYS A 215 11.43 38.70 -19.83
CA CYS A 215 11.10 37.32 -20.10
C CYS A 215 12.38 36.47 -20.17
N HIS A 216 12.36 35.28 -19.57
CA HIS A 216 13.47 34.34 -19.67
C HIS A 216 13.35 33.59 -21.01
N SER A 217 14.31 33.83 -21.89
CA SER A 217 14.47 33.12 -23.15
C SER A 217 15.58 32.09 -22.97
N VAL A 218 15.28 30.82 -23.22
CA VAL A 218 16.25 29.73 -23.00
C VAL A 218 17.39 29.87 -24.00
N PHE A 219 18.61 29.93 -23.50
CA PHE A 219 19.82 30.08 -24.30
C PHE A 219 20.56 28.75 -24.49
N SER A 220 20.70 27.98 -23.41
CA SER A 220 21.30 26.65 -23.48
C SER A 220 20.71 25.72 -22.45
N ILE A 221 20.73 24.43 -22.78
CA ILE A 221 20.20 23.35 -21.96
C ILE A 221 21.32 22.32 -21.82
N VAL A 222 21.60 21.92 -20.59
CA VAL A 222 22.44 20.75 -20.31
C VAL A 222 21.61 19.79 -19.49
N TYR A 223 21.62 18.52 -19.87
CA TYR A 223 21.05 17.49 -19.02
C TYR A 223 22.04 16.34 -18.87
N TYR A 224 21.91 15.60 -17.78
CA TYR A 224 22.70 14.45 -17.44
C TYR A 224 21.76 13.36 -16.97
N VAL A 225 21.76 12.24 -17.69
CA VAL A 225 21.01 11.04 -17.35
C VAL A 225 21.95 10.10 -16.61
N ARG A 226 21.65 9.80 -15.34
CA ARG A 226 22.37 8.79 -14.56
C ARG A 226 21.54 7.52 -14.44
N CYS A 227 22.11 6.40 -14.86
CA CYS A 227 21.54 5.08 -14.59
C CYS A 227 22.07 4.55 -13.26
N SER A 228 21.16 4.10 -12.39
CA SER A 228 21.52 3.55 -11.07
C SER A 228 22.09 2.13 -11.13
N CYS A 229 21.88 1.42 -12.26
CA CYS A 229 22.25 0.02 -12.43
C CYS A 229 23.58 -0.17 -13.19
N ASP A 230 23.86 0.70 -14.16
CA ASP A 230 25.01 0.58 -15.06
C ASP A 230 25.52 1.97 -15.44
N GLU A 231 26.74 2.30 -15.03
CA GLU A 231 27.34 3.61 -15.29
C GLU A 231 27.59 3.86 -16.78
N SER A 232 27.76 2.80 -17.59
CA SER A 232 27.92 2.92 -19.05
C SER A 232 26.67 3.41 -19.77
N LEU A 233 25.50 3.27 -19.14
CA LEU A 233 24.22 3.80 -19.65
C LEU A 233 23.97 5.25 -19.22
N SER A 234 24.89 5.86 -18.47
CA SER A 234 24.79 7.27 -18.08
C SER A 234 25.36 8.17 -19.18
N ALA A 235 24.66 9.25 -19.50
CA ALA A 235 24.99 10.13 -20.62
C ALA A 235 24.76 11.60 -20.27
N TYR A 236 25.63 12.46 -20.80
CA TYR A 236 25.40 13.90 -20.94
C TYR A 236 24.71 14.19 -22.27
#